data_AF-A0A9P9TLR3-F1
#
_entry.id   AF-A0A9P9TLR3-F1
#
_cell.length_a   1.000
_cell.length_b   1.000
_cell.length_c   1.000
_cell.angle_alpha   90.00
_cell.angle_beta   90.00
_cell.angle_gamma   90.00
#
_symmetry.space_group_name_H-M   'P 1'
#
loop_
_entity.id
_entity.type
_entity.pdbx_description
1 polymer ?
#
loop_
_entity_poly.entity_id
_entity_poly.type
_entity_poly.pdbx_seq_one_letter_code
_entity_poly.pdbx_strand_id
1 'polypeptide(L)'
;MLAAIVNTTLRDDVFKEDTTTTEFESDIASRCGQEAGLFTITGTMANQLGLRTLLTQPPHAILADARAHILTNEAGGPAFMSGAMIQAVTPSNGKYLTLEDIEANAVLTNNIHKCPTRVVALENTIGGVVVPLAEIVHLDGARLFEAVATGAGSLKEYGQLVDTLAVDFSKDLGAPMGAMLLGSSAYIAQASWTRKSIGGAMRQAGVLTAAARVAVDEQFGEGEYGEARKLRCTLRRTKSGLICRT
;
A
#
# COMPACT_ATOMS: atom_id res chain seq x y z
N MET A 1 13.14 -2.27 -19.13
CA MET A 1 13.57 -1.74 -17.81
C MET A 1 14.93 -1.05 -17.83
N LEU A 2 16.07 -1.73 -18.08
CA LEU A 2 17.41 -1.11 -18.01
C LEU A 2 17.55 0.15 -18.89
N ALA A 3 16.97 0.14 -20.10
CA ALA A 3 16.96 1.32 -20.97
C ALA A 3 16.22 2.52 -20.35
N ALA A 4 15.15 2.31 -19.58
CA ALA A 4 14.44 3.39 -18.89
C ALA A 4 15.30 3.97 -17.75
N ILE A 5 16.01 3.11 -17.01
CA ILE A 5 16.94 3.54 -15.96
C ILE A 5 18.05 4.42 -16.54
N VAL A 6 18.61 4.06 -17.68
CA VAL A 6 19.68 4.84 -18.33
C VAL A 6 19.19 6.21 -18.82
N ASN A 7 17.91 6.32 -19.18
CA ASN A 7 17.32 7.55 -19.74
C ASN A 7 16.50 8.37 -18.73
N THR A 8 16.49 7.99 -17.45
CA THR A 8 15.74 8.70 -16.41
C THR A 8 16.31 10.09 -16.12
N THR A 9 15.48 10.96 -15.55
CA THR A 9 15.98 12.16 -14.87
C THR A 9 16.80 11.78 -13.63
N LEU A 10 17.85 12.56 -13.36
CA LEU A 10 18.75 12.40 -12.21
C LEU A 10 18.79 13.69 -11.37
N ARG A 11 17.61 14.26 -11.11
CA ARG A 11 17.45 15.47 -10.29
C ARG A 11 17.05 15.11 -8.87
N ASP A 12 16.85 16.10 -8.01
CA ASP A 12 16.60 15.87 -6.59
C ASP A 12 15.08 15.70 -6.30
N ASP A 13 14.65 14.51 -5.86
CA ASP A 13 13.27 14.24 -5.42
C ASP A 13 12.85 15.07 -4.20
N VAL A 14 13.78 15.42 -3.30
CA VAL A 14 13.46 16.23 -2.12
C VAL A 14 13.00 17.63 -2.52
N PHE A 15 13.57 18.18 -3.60
CA PHE A 15 13.15 19.45 -4.17
C PHE A 15 12.05 19.29 -5.24
N LYS A 16 11.56 18.07 -5.47
CA LYS A 16 10.57 17.72 -6.50
C LYS A 16 11.02 18.12 -7.92
N GLU A 17 12.31 18.03 -8.18
CA GLU A 17 12.91 18.35 -9.49
C GLU A 17 13.06 17.11 -10.40
N ASP A 18 12.95 15.90 -9.85
CA ASP A 18 13.02 14.64 -10.59
C ASP A 18 11.68 14.32 -11.26
N THR A 19 11.51 14.72 -12.53
CA THR A 19 10.24 14.57 -13.25
C THR A 19 9.85 13.12 -13.49
N THR A 20 10.83 12.21 -13.66
CA THR A 20 10.55 10.77 -13.79
C THR A 20 9.85 10.23 -12.54
N THR A 21 10.25 10.73 -11.37
CA THR A 21 9.63 10.39 -10.09
C THR A 21 8.26 11.03 -9.94
N THR A 22 8.14 12.34 -10.14
CA THR A 22 6.86 13.05 -9.91
C THR A 22 5.77 12.64 -10.90
N GLU A 23 6.12 12.37 -12.16
CA GLU A 23 5.18 11.84 -13.15
C GLU A 23 4.73 10.43 -12.79
N PHE A 24 5.60 9.59 -12.22
CA PHE A 24 5.23 8.24 -11.76
C PHE A 24 4.33 8.28 -10.53
N GLU A 25 4.62 9.15 -9.56
CA GLU A 25 3.74 9.40 -8.41
C GLU A 25 2.34 9.86 -8.86
N SER A 26 2.28 10.80 -9.79
CA SER A 26 1.02 11.34 -10.34
C SER A 26 0.21 10.30 -11.13
N ASP A 27 0.88 9.53 -11.98
CA ASP A 27 0.25 8.50 -12.81
C ASP A 27 -0.40 7.40 -11.94
N ILE A 28 0.34 6.84 -10.98
CA ILE A 28 -0.22 5.80 -10.10
C ILE A 28 -1.35 6.36 -9.22
N ALA A 29 -1.22 7.58 -8.70
CA ALA A 29 -2.30 8.25 -7.98
C ALA A 29 -3.57 8.36 -8.83
N SER A 30 -3.45 8.83 -10.06
CA SER A 30 -4.57 8.93 -11.00
C SER A 30 -5.21 7.57 -11.28
N ARG A 31 -4.42 6.52 -11.53
CA ARG A 31 -4.94 5.16 -11.80
C ARG A 31 -5.66 4.55 -10.59
N CYS A 32 -5.23 4.88 -9.38
CA CYS A 32 -5.88 4.47 -8.14
C CYS A 32 -7.02 5.41 -7.71
N GLY A 33 -7.32 6.48 -8.45
CA GLY A 33 -8.36 7.44 -8.05
C GLY A 33 -8.03 8.26 -6.80
N GLN A 34 -6.74 8.40 -6.50
CA GLN A 34 -6.21 9.15 -5.35
C GLN A 34 -5.63 10.49 -5.83
N GLU A 35 -5.55 11.48 -4.95
CA GLU A 35 -5.08 12.81 -5.34
C GLU A 35 -3.55 12.87 -5.53
N ALA A 36 -2.81 12.14 -4.69
CA ALA A 36 -1.36 12.19 -4.68
C ALA A 36 -0.73 10.84 -4.30
N GLY A 37 0.49 10.64 -4.79
CA GLY A 37 1.34 9.50 -4.45
C GLY A 37 2.67 9.94 -3.86
N LEU A 38 3.24 9.09 -3.01
CA LEU A 38 4.55 9.26 -2.40
C LEU A 38 5.34 7.98 -2.57
N PHE A 39 6.34 8.01 -3.45
CA PHE A 39 7.20 6.87 -3.68
C PHE A 39 8.03 6.56 -2.43
N THR A 40 8.16 5.26 -2.12
CA THR A 40 8.91 4.75 -0.98
C THR A 40 9.85 3.63 -1.41
N ILE A 41 10.86 3.37 -0.58
CA ILE A 41 11.85 2.32 -0.83
C ILE A 41 11.21 0.92 -0.74
N THR A 42 10.24 0.73 0.16
CA THR A 42 9.60 -0.57 0.43
C THR A 42 8.12 -0.43 0.78
N GLY A 43 7.35 -1.51 0.61
CA GLY A 43 5.97 -1.60 1.09
C GLY A 43 5.83 -1.37 2.60
N THR A 44 6.75 -1.91 3.41
CA THR A 44 6.80 -1.62 4.85
C THR A 44 6.91 -0.13 5.13
N MET A 45 7.77 0.60 4.41
CA MET A 45 7.84 2.05 4.57
C MET A 45 6.52 2.72 4.19
N ALA A 46 5.86 2.29 3.11
CA ALA A 46 4.55 2.84 2.72
C ALA A 46 3.50 2.64 3.81
N ASN A 47 3.38 1.43 4.37
CA ASN A 47 2.47 1.13 5.48
C ASN A 47 2.80 1.95 6.74
N GLN A 48 4.08 2.02 7.12
CA GLN A 48 4.49 2.77 8.32
C GLN A 48 4.22 4.26 8.18
N LEU A 49 4.49 4.85 7.01
CA LEU A 49 4.11 6.25 6.73
C LEU A 49 2.59 6.42 6.73
N GLY A 50 1.89 5.45 6.16
CA GLY A 50 0.44 5.30 6.17
C GLY A 50 -0.16 5.50 7.57
N LEU A 51 0.14 4.52 8.42
CA LEU A 51 -0.37 4.41 9.78
C LEU A 51 0.09 5.58 10.65
N ARG A 52 1.37 6.00 10.55
CA ARG A 52 1.91 7.09 11.35
C ARG A 52 1.26 8.44 11.05
N THR A 53 0.91 8.67 9.80
CA THR A 53 0.29 9.94 9.37
C THR A 53 -1.17 10.01 9.80
N LEU A 54 -1.89 8.88 9.77
CA LEU A 54 -3.25 8.77 10.29
C LEU A 54 -3.30 8.92 11.82
N LEU A 55 -2.25 8.44 12.52
CA LEU A 55 -2.16 8.43 13.98
C LEU A 55 -1.18 9.48 14.48
N THR A 56 -1.65 10.72 14.59
CA THR A 56 -0.80 11.86 14.99
C THR A 56 -0.38 11.83 16.45
N GLN A 57 -1.17 11.20 17.34
CA GLN A 57 -0.90 11.11 18.79
C GLN A 57 -1.49 9.84 19.42
N PRO A 58 -0.86 9.28 20.48
CA PRO A 58 -1.50 8.29 21.37
C PRO A 58 -2.72 8.89 22.11
N PRO A 59 -3.59 8.07 22.73
CA PRO A 59 -3.54 6.61 22.87
C PRO A 59 -4.55 5.94 21.92
N HIS A 60 -4.18 5.74 20.65
CA HIS A 60 -5.09 5.17 19.66
C HIS A 60 -4.68 3.77 19.24
N ALA A 61 -5.65 2.97 18.82
CA ALA A 61 -5.44 1.61 18.36
C ALA A 61 -5.58 1.46 16.84
N ILE A 62 -4.84 0.51 16.30
CA ILE A 62 -4.96 -0.02 14.95
C ILE A 62 -5.60 -1.40 15.05
N LEU A 63 -6.76 -1.56 14.42
CA LEU A 63 -7.43 -2.85 14.26
C LEU A 63 -7.06 -3.44 12.91
N ALA A 64 -6.58 -4.69 12.91
CA ALA A 64 -6.22 -5.40 11.70
C ALA A 64 -6.36 -6.91 11.89
N ASP A 65 -6.35 -7.66 10.77
CA ASP A 65 -6.31 -9.12 10.81
C ASP A 65 -5.03 -9.56 11.54
N ALA A 66 -5.15 -10.54 12.44
CA ALA A 66 -4.01 -11.04 13.21
C ALA A 66 -2.85 -11.58 12.35
N ARG A 67 -3.11 -11.86 11.07
CA ARG A 67 -2.14 -12.33 10.08
C ARG A 67 -1.63 -11.22 9.15
N ALA A 68 -2.13 -9.99 9.29
CA ALA A 68 -1.78 -8.89 8.40
C ALA A 68 -0.28 -8.58 8.46
N HIS A 69 0.31 -8.25 7.31
CA HIS A 69 1.73 -7.99 7.13
C HIS A 69 2.23 -6.92 8.10
N ILE A 70 1.47 -5.84 8.28
CA ILE A 70 1.76 -4.76 9.22
C ILE A 70 1.94 -5.22 10.67
N LEU A 71 1.36 -6.37 11.06
CA LEU A 71 1.48 -6.93 12.39
C LEU A 71 2.57 -7.98 12.48
N THR A 72 2.65 -8.89 11.50
CA THR A 72 3.49 -10.09 11.59
C THR A 72 4.88 -9.91 10.96
N ASN A 73 4.99 -9.03 9.95
CA ASN A 73 6.16 -8.98 9.06
C ASN A 73 6.83 -7.59 9.00
N GLU A 74 6.42 -6.65 9.86
CA GLU A 74 7.00 -5.31 9.95
C GLU A 74 7.70 -5.06 11.29
N ALA A 75 8.11 -6.13 11.97
CA ALA A 75 8.91 -6.10 13.20
C ALA A 75 8.31 -5.23 14.32
N GLY A 76 6.97 -5.19 14.43
CA GLY A 76 6.27 -4.34 15.41
C GLY A 76 6.32 -2.84 15.06
N GLY A 77 6.65 -2.51 13.81
CA GLY A 77 6.75 -1.16 13.27
C GLY A 77 5.58 -0.25 13.65
N PRO A 78 4.30 -0.64 13.47
CA PRO A 78 3.19 0.27 13.76
C PRO A 78 3.13 0.68 15.23
N ALA A 79 3.40 -0.25 16.15
CA ALA A 79 3.44 0.04 17.58
C ALA A 79 4.61 0.98 17.92
N PHE A 80 5.80 0.71 17.37
CA PHE A 80 7.01 1.50 17.60
C PHE A 80 6.91 2.92 17.01
N MET A 81 6.52 3.03 15.73
CA MET A 81 6.52 4.30 15.01
C MET A 81 5.31 5.16 15.33
N SER A 82 4.12 4.56 15.45
CA SER A 82 2.86 5.29 15.63
C SER A 82 2.44 5.43 17.09
N GLY A 83 3.15 4.77 18.03
CA GLY A 83 2.75 4.75 19.45
C GLY A 83 1.35 4.17 19.64
N ALA A 84 0.95 3.24 18.76
CA ALA A 84 -0.40 2.73 18.65
C ALA A 84 -0.55 1.37 19.33
N MET A 85 -1.70 1.14 19.97
CA MET A 85 -2.05 -0.20 20.44
C MET A 85 -2.45 -1.08 19.26
N ILE A 86 -1.95 -2.31 19.22
CA ILE A 86 -2.35 -3.28 18.20
C ILE A 86 -3.57 -4.07 18.67
N GLN A 87 -4.65 -4.01 17.90
CA GLN A 87 -5.84 -4.84 18.04
C GLN A 87 -5.85 -5.90 16.94
N ALA A 88 -5.15 -7.01 17.19
CA ALA A 88 -5.11 -8.14 16.28
C ALA A 88 -6.41 -8.96 16.41
N VAL A 89 -7.17 -9.07 15.32
CA VAL A 89 -8.44 -9.80 15.27
C VAL A 89 -8.31 -11.01 14.36
N THR A 90 -8.75 -12.18 14.83
CA THR A 90 -8.85 -13.38 13.98
C THR A 90 -10.22 -13.36 13.29
N PRO A 91 -10.29 -13.46 11.96
CA PRO A 91 -11.57 -13.40 11.26
C PRO A 91 -12.44 -14.61 11.58
N SER A 92 -13.73 -14.37 11.84
CA SER A 92 -14.69 -15.43 12.19
C SER A 92 -14.88 -16.45 11.06
N ASN A 93 -14.73 -16.02 9.81
CA ASN A 93 -14.82 -16.87 8.62
C ASN A 93 -13.51 -17.61 8.27
N GLY A 94 -12.42 -17.37 9.01
CA GLY A 94 -11.09 -17.95 8.79
C GLY A 94 -10.32 -17.45 7.55
N LYS A 95 -10.89 -16.53 6.77
CA LYS A 95 -10.35 -16.05 5.48
C LYS A 95 -9.92 -14.59 5.54
N TYR A 96 -10.80 -13.68 5.94
CA TYR A 96 -10.56 -12.23 5.99
C TYR A 96 -11.53 -11.59 6.99
N LEU A 97 -11.15 -10.44 7.58
CA LEU A 97 -12.02 -9.71 8.49
C LEU A 97 -13.31 -9.25 7.80
N THR A 98 -14.45 -9.56 8.41
CA THR A 98 -15.74 -9.01 7.97
C THR A 98 -16.05 -7.71 8.69
N LEU A 99 -17.07 -6.98 8.22
CA LEU A 99 -17.56 -5.80 8.92
C LEU A 99 -18.01 -6.14 10.34
N GLU A 100 -18.67 -7.28 10.53
CA GLU A 100 -19.12 -7.75 11.85
C GLU A 100 -17.93 -8.03 12.78
N ASP A 101 -16.83 -8.61 12.26
CA ASP A 101 -15.61 -8.80 13.04
C ASP A 101 -15.03 -7.45 13.49
N ILE A 102 -15.05 -6.44 12.60
CA ILE A 102 -14.55 -5.09 12.90
C ILE A 102 -15.44 -4.42 13.95
N GLU A 103 -16.76 -4.39 13.74
CA GLU A 103 -17.71 -3.76 14.67
C GLU A 103 -17.69 -4.39 16.06
N ALA A 104 -17.53 -5.72 16.14
CA ALA A 104 -17.45 -6.43 17.41
C ALA A 104 -16.18 -6.13 18.21
N ASN A 105 -15.08 -5.76 17.54
CA ASN A 105 -13.77 -5.57 18.16
C ASN A 105 -13.33 -4.10 18.25
N ALA A 106 -13.92 -3.21 17.45
CA ALA A 106 -13.61 -1.79 17.44
C ALA A 106 -14.06 -1.13 18.75
N VAL A 107 -13.15 -0.35 19.34
CA VAL A 107 -13.39 0.40 20.57
C VAL A 107 -13.78 1.82 20.18
N LEU A 108 -15.09 2.06 20.00
CA LEU A 108 -15.65 3.36 19.61
C LEU A 108 -16.22 4.13 20.81
N THR A 109 -15.44 4.22 21.89
CA THR A 109 -15.86 4.85 23.15
C THR A 109 -14.83 5.86 23.65
N ASN A 110 -15.29 6.87 24.41
CA ASN A 110 -14.43 7.83 25.10
C ASN A 110 -14.11 7.41 26.54
N ASN A 111 -14.42 6.18 26.93
CA ASN A 111 -14.09 5.65 28.25
C ASN A 111 -12.57 5.54 28.44
N ILE A 112 -12.02 6.26 29.43
CA ILE A 112 -10.59 6.34 29.74
C ILE A 112 -9.93 5.00 30.09
N HIS A 113 -10.72 3.97 30.43
CA HIS A 113 -10.21 2.62 30.69
C HIS A 113 -9.87 1.84 29.40
N LYS A 114 -10.21 2.36 28.22
CA LYS A 114 -10.08 1.69 26.93
C LYS A 114 -9.24 2.55 25.98
N CYS A 115 -8.54 1.90 25.05
CA CYS A 115 -7.81 2.56 23.96
C CYS A 115 -8.71 2.65 22.72
N PRO A 116 -9.13 3.85 22.26
CA PRO A 116 -10.04 3.99 21.14
C PRO A 116 -9.43 3.54 19.81
N THR A 117 -10.18 2.77 19.03
CA THR A 117 -9.79 2.39 17.67
C THR A 117 -9.94 3.59 16.75
N ARG A 118 -8.87 3.93 16.00
CA ARG A 118 -8.90 5.03 15.03
C ARG A 118 -8.61 4.60 13.61
N VAL A 119 -7.85 3.53 13.44
CA VAL A 119 -7.49 3.02 12.12
C VAL A 119 -7.93 1.56 12.05
N VAL A 120 -8.66 1.24 11.01
CA VAL A 120 -8.84 -0.13 10.53
C VAL A 120 -7.93 -0.28 9.33
N ALA A 121 -7.01 -1.25 9.41
CA ALA A 121 -6.08 -1.56 8.34
C ALA A 121 -6.39 -2.95 7.79
N LEU A 122 -6.70 -3.02 6.49
CA LEU A 122 -6.91 -4.28 5.79
C LEU A 122 -5.73 -4.57 4.84
N GLU A 123 -5.61 -5.82 4.43
CA GLU A 123 -4.63 -6.27 3.44
C GLU A 123 -5.38 -6.90 2.26
N ASN A 124 -5.08 -6.45 1.04
CA ASN A 124 -5.64 -7.04 -0.17
C ASN A 124 -4.54 -7.25 -1.22
N THR A 125 -4.18 -8.50 -1.54
CA THR A 125 -4.74 -9.76 -1.03
C THR A 125 -4.15 -10.19 0.32
N ILE A 126 -4.95 -10.78 1.20
CA ILE A 126 -4.44 -11.45 2.41
C ILE A 126 -4.33 -12.97 2.19
N GLY A 127 -3.12 -13.52 2.32
CA GLY A 127 -2.89 -14.95 2.07
C GLY A 127 -3.32 -15.42 0.66
N GLY A 128 -3.30 -14.52 -0.33
CA GLY A 128 -3.76 -14.78 -1.70
C GLY A 128 -5.28 -14.73 -1.90
N VAL A 129 -6.05 -14.39 -0.87
CA VAL A 129 -7.49 -14.19 -0.96
C VAL A 129 -7.78 -12.73 -1.30
N VAL A 130 -8.58 -12.51 -2.34
CA VAL A 130 -9.12 -11.19 -2.66
C VAL A 130 -10.26 -10.89 -1.69
N VAL A 131 -10.15 -9.77 -0.98
CA VAL A 131 -11.15 -9.33 0.00
C VAL A 131 -12.19 -8.43 -0.70
N PRO A 132 -13.49 -8.69 -0.56
CA PRO A 132 -14.51 -7.72 -0.92
C PRO A 132 -14.44 -6.56 0.08
N LEU A 133 -13.97 -5.39 -0.37
CA LEU A 133 -13.80 -4.24 0.51
C LEU A 133 -15.11 -3.42 0.61
N ALA A 134 -15.33 -2.87 1.80
CA ALA A 134 -16.21 -1.74 2.06
C ALA A 134 -15.33 -0.50 2.37
N GLU A 135 -15.94 0.67 2.61
CA GLU A 135 -15.19 1.86 3.01
C GLU A 135 -14.34 1.61 4.27
N ILE A 136 -13.02 1.84 4.17
CA ILE A 136 -12.04 1.60 5.24
C ILE A 136 -10.95 2.69 5.25
N VAL A 137 -10.13 2.73 6.29
CA VAL A 137 -9.16 3.83 6.47
C VAL A 137 -7.83 3.57 5.75
N HIS A 138 -7.23 2.39 5.92
CA HIS A 138 -5.94 2.06 5.31
C HIS A 138 -5.96 0.68 4.66
N LEU A 139 -5.44 0.61 3.43
CA LEU A 139 -5.27 -0.65 2.70
C LEU A 139 -3.79 -0.91 2.39
N ASP A 140 -3.28 -2.03 2.91
CA ASP A 140 -2.07 -2.67 2.39
C ASP A 140 -2.43 -3.42 1.10
N GLY A 141 -2.16 -2.77 -0.02
CA GLY A 141 -2.39 -3.26 -1.37
C GLY A 141 -1.11 -3.77 -2.04
N ALA A 142 -0.17 -4.37 -1.28
CA ALA A 142 1.09 -4.88 -1.84
C ALA A 142 0.92 -5.85 -3.02
N ARG A 143 -0.28 -6.45 -3.19
CA ARG A 143 -0.65 -7.28 -4.34
C ARG A 143 -1.95 -6.82 -5.03
N LEU A 144 -2.24 -5.52 -5.01
CA LEU A 144 -3.47 -4.98 -5.57
C LEU A 144 -3.53 -5.14 -7.09
N PHE A 145 -2.42 -4.96 -7.79
CA PHE A 145 -2.33 -5.15 -9.24
C PHE A 145 -2.69 -6.59 -9.63
N GLU A 146 -2.24 -7.57 -8.85
CA GLU A 146 -2.54 -8.98 -9.01
C GLU A 146 -4.04 -9.24 -8.78
N ALA A 147 -4.61 -8.69 -7.71
CA ALA A 147 -6.05 -8.79 -7.44
C ALA A 147 -6.88 -8.24 -8.61
N VAL A 148 -6.57 -7.03 -9.08
CA VAL A 148 -7.25 -6.40 -10.23
C VAL A 148 -7.07 -7.22 -11.50
N ALA A 149 -5.87 -7.75 -11.76
CA ALA A 149 -5.62 -8.62 -12.91
C ALA A 149 -6.48 -9.90 -12.89
N THR A 150 -6.97 -10.36 -11.73
CA THR A 150 -7.94 -11.47 -11.69
C THR A 150 -9.35 -11.09 -12.16
N GLY A 151 -9.64 -9.80 -12.32
CA GLY A 151 -10.97 -9.26 -12.62
C GLY A 151 -11.79 -8.90 -11.38
N ALA A 152 -11.15 -8.68 -10.24
CA ALA A 152 -11.81 -8.38 -8.97
C ALA A 152 -12.31 -6.93 -8.82
N GLY A 153 -12.18 -6.12 -9.87
CA GLY A 153 -12.44 -4.68 -9.89
C GLY A 153 -11.35 -3.94 -10.68
N SER A 154 -11.25 -2.64 -10.47
CA SER A 154 -10.20 -1.74 -10.98
C SER A 154 -9.38 -1.13 -9.85
N LEU A 155 -8.19 -0.62 -10.18
CA LEU A 155 -7.36 0.12 -9.22
C LEU A 155 -8.11 1.31 -8.61
N LYS A 156 -8.92 2.00 -9.43
CA LYS A 156 -9.70 3.15 -9.02
C LYS A 156 -10.83 2.80 -8.06
N GLU A 157 -11.59 1.73 -8.34
CA GLU A 157 -12.64 1.27 -7.43
C GLU A 157 -12.06 0.94 -6.06
N TYR A 158 -10.93 0.23 -6.01
CA TYR A 158 -10.27 -0.07 -4.74
C TYR A 158 -9.75 1.18 -4.02
N GLY A 159 -9.11 2.10 -4.74
CA GLY A 159 -8.59 3.32 -4.13
C GLY A 159 -9.69 4.25 -3.64
N GLN A 160 -10.87 4.28 -4.25
CA GLN A 160 -12.00 5.11 -3.80
C GLN A 160 -12.66 4.61 -2.51
N LEU A 161 -12.41 3.37 -2.12
CA LEU A 161 -12.94 2.79 -0.87
C LEU A 161 -12.06 3.10 0.34
N VAL A 162 -10.93 3.80 0.15
CA VAL A 162 -9.94 3.96 1.22
C VAL A 162 -9.42 5.39 1.36
N ASP A 163 -9.18 5.84 2.59
CA ASP A 163 -8.52 7.12 2.84
C ASP A 163 -7.06 7.08 2.37
N THR A 164 -6.42 5.91 2.52
CA THR A 164 -5.00 5.71 2.24
C THR A 164 -4.73 4.32 1.69
N LEU A 165 -3.83 4.24 0.71
CA LEU A 165 -3.49 3.00 0.01
C LEU A 165 -1.98 2.85 -0.12
N ALA A 166 -1.43 1.71 0.28
CA ALA A 166 -0.07 1.32 -0.07
C ALA A 166 -0.10 0.32 -1.24
N VAL A 167 0.72 0.53 -2.27
CA VAL A 167 0.91 -0.43 -3.38
C VAL A 167 2.40 -0.74 -3.55
N ASP A 168 2.74 -1.97 -3.95
CA ASP A 168 4.13 -2.41 -4.13
C ASP A 168 4.41 -2.76 -5.60
N PHE A 169 5.59 -2.40 -6.10
CA PHE A 169 6.00 -2.66 -7.49
C PHE A 169 7.04 -3.79 -7.58
N SER A 170 7.60 -4.21 -6.45
CA SER A 170 8.71 -5.17 -6.35
C SER A 170 8.28 -6.62 -6.12
N LYS A 171 6.98 -6.90 -6.23
CA LYS A 171 6.39 -8.26 -6.21
C LYS A 171 6.27 -8.83 -7.63
N ASP A 172 5.09 -9.29 -8.04
CA ASP A 172 4.93 -9.98 -9.33
C ASP A 172 5.00 -9.03 -10.54
N LEU A 173 4.95 -7.71 -10.30
CA LEU A 173 5.30 -6.69 -11.29
C LEU A 173 6.79 -6.71 -11.66
N GLY A 174 7.67 -7.16 -10.75
CA GLY A 174 9.08 -7.38 -11.03
C GLY A 174 9.96 -6.13 -11.09
N ALA A 175 9.52 -4.99 -10.54
CA ALA A 175 10.43 -3.88 -10.30
C ALA A 175 11.53 -4.31 -9.31
N PRO A 176 12.75 -3.77 -9.39
CA PRO A 176 13.84 -4.16 -8.48
C PRO A 176 13.56 -3.76 -7.03
N MET A 177 12.79 -2.69 -6.83
CA MET A 177 12.48 -2.09 -5.54
C MET A 177 11.36 -1.08 -5.73
N GLY A 178 10.64 -0.78 -4.65
CA GLY A 178 9.77 0.39 -4.58
C GLY A 178 8.33 0.04 -4.28
N ALA A 179 7.71 0.95 -3.55
CA ALA A 179 6.29 0.98 -3.27
C ALA A 179 5.80 2.43 -3.32
N MET A 180 4.51 2.64 -3.13
CA MET A 180 3.92 3.98 -3.08
C MET A 180 2.83 4.03 -2.02
N LEU A 181 2.85 5.10 -1.22
CA LEU A 181 1.72 5.51 -0.40
C LEU A 181 0.87 6.50 -1.20
N LEU A 182 -0.43 6.30 -1.20
CA LEU A 182 -1.41 7.06 -1.96
C LEU A 182 -2.49 7.59 -1.00
N GLY A 183 -2.99 8.79 -1.27
CA GLY A 183 -4.00 9.45 -0.44
C GLY A 183 -4.31 10.86 -0.92
N SER A 184 -4.96 11.66 -0.07
CA SER A 184 -5.16 13.09 -0.34
C SER A 184 -3.83 13.86 -0.40
N SER A 185 -3.83 14.98 -1.11
CA SER A 185 -2.65 15.83 -1.29
C SER A 185 -2.09 16.33 0.05
N ALA A 186 -3.00 16.73 0.95
CA ALA A 186 -2.65 17.19 2.29
C ALA A 186 -2.03 16.06 3.14
N TYR A 187 -2.57 14.85 3.02
CA TYR A 187 -2.08 13.68 3.72
C TYR A 187 -0.67 13.28 3.24
N ILE A 188 -0.45 13.24 1.92
CA ILE A 188 0.87 12.92 1.34
C ILE A 188 1.92 13.98 1.70
N ALA A 189 1.54 15.26 1.72
CA ALA A 189 2.41 16.33 2.19
C ALA A 189 2.83 16.11 3.65
N GLN A 190 1.92 15.67 4.53
CA GLN A 190 2.24 15.34 5.91
C GLN A 190 3.15 14.09 6.01
N ALA A 191 2.83 13.02 5.28
CA ALA A 191 3.61 11.77 5.28
C ALA A 191 5.07 11.99 4.82
N SER A 192 5.30 12.98 3.95
CA SER A 192 6.64 13.33 3.47
C SER A 192 7.59 13.77 4.59
N TRP A 193 7.08 14.38 5.67
CA TRP A 193 7.89 14.74 6.85
C TRP A 193 8.44 13.50 7.54
N THR A 194 7.58 12.50 7.78
CA THR A 194 8.00 11.22 8.36
C THR A 194 8.94 10.50 7.42
N ARG A 195 8.65 10.46 6.11
CA ARG A 195 9.56 9.88 5.09
C ARG A 195 10.95 10.51 5.16
N LYS A 196 11.03 11.82 5.31
CA LYS A 196 12.29 12.55 5.48
C LYS A 196 13.01 12.17 6.77
N SER A 197 12.28 12.12 7.89
CA SER A 197 12.80 11.81 9.21
C SER A 197 13.42 10.41 9.30
N ILE A 198 12.83 9.42 8.65
CA ILE A 198 13.29 8.02 8.72
C ILE A 198 14.29 7.66 7.61
N GLY A 199 14.78 8.64 6.85
CA GLY A 199 15.76 8.42 5.80
C GLY A 199 15.19 7.86 4.49
N GLY A 200 13.88 7.89 4.28
CA GLY A 200 13.23 7.43 3.04
C GLY A 200 13.23 8.44 1.90
N ALA A 201 13.59 9.71 2.15
CA ALA A 201 13.62 10.76 1.14
C ALA A 201 14.95 10.72 0.37
N MET A 202 14.92 10.02 -0.77
CA MET A 202 16.04 9.86 -1.69
C MET A 202 16.32 11.13 -2.51
N ARG A 203 17.45 11.15 -3.23
CA ARG A 203 17.81 12.23 -4.16
C ARG A 203 17.36 11.86 -5.58
N GLN A 204 18.20 11.17 -6.34
CA GLN A 204 17.91 10.76 -7.72
C GLN A 204 17.03 9.49 -7.76
N ALA A 205 15.79 9.60 -7.27
CA ALA A 205 14.85 8.49 -7.20
C ALA A 205 14.39 7.98 -8.59
N GLY A 206 14.59 8.78 -9.64
CA GLY A 206 14.30 8.42 -11.04
C GLY A 206 14.83 7.05 -11.45
N VAL A 207 16.00 6.65 -10.94
CA VAL A 207 16.60 5.32 -11.18
C VAL A 207 15.64 4.18 -10.79
N LEU A 208 14.90 4.33 -9.69
CA LEU A 208 13.97 3.33 -9.20
C LEU A 208 12.58 3.49 -9.82
N THR A 209 12.09 4.73 -9.91
CA THR A 209 10.74 5.01 -10.44
C THR A 209 10.63 4.73 -11.94
N ALA A 210 11.69 4.96 -12.73
CA ALA A 210 11.74 4.54 -14.13
C ALA A 210 11.61 3.02 -14.28
N ALA A 211 12.28 2.25 -13.40
CA ALA A 211 12.21 0.80 -13.40
C ALA A 211 10.81 0.31 -13.00
N ALA A 212 10.24 0.90 -11.95
CA ALA A 212 8.90 0.60 -11.46
C ALA A 212 7.81 0.93 -12.50
N ARG A 213 7.92 2.06 -13.19
CA ARG A 213 7.02 2.42 -14.31
C ARG A 213 7.01 1.34 -15.37
N VAL A 214 8.19 0.93 -15.87
CA VAL A 214 8.25 -0.13 -16.89
C VAL A 214 7.68 -1.45 -16.39
N ALA A 215 7.91 -1.80 -15.12
CA ALA A 215 7.31 -2.99 -14.52
C ALA A 215 5.78 -2.94 -14.54
N VAL A 216 5.18 -1.83 -14.14
CA VAL A 216 3.72 -1.61 -14.18
C VAL A 216 3.21 -1.68 -15.62
N ASP A 217 3.76 -0.87 -16.53
CA ASP A 217 3.24 -0.75 -17.89
C ASP A 217 3.38 -2.06 -18.68
N GLU A 218 4.46 -2.81 -18.48
CA GLU A 218 4.64 -4.09 -19.18
C GLU A 218 3.83 -5.25 -18.57
N GLN A 219 3.72 -5.33 -17.25
CA GLN A 219 3.08 -6.48 -16.59
C GLN A 219 1.58 -6.29 -16.43
N PHE A 220 1.16 -5.08 -16.06
CA PHE A 220 -0.23 -4.72 -15.78
C PHE A 220 -0.88 -3.96 -16.94
N GLY A 221 -0.18 -3.03 -17.57
CA GLY A 221 -0.71 -2.15 -18.61
C GLY A 221 -0.86 -0.72 -18.14
N GLU A 222 -1.28 0.17 -19.04
CA GLU A 222 -1.40 1.61 -18.79
C GLU A 222 -2.74 2.02 -18.13
N GLY A 223 -3.75 1.15 -18.16
CA GLY A 223 -5.07 1.46 -17.62
C GLY A 223 -5.26 1.03 -16.17
N GLU A 224 -6.52 0.95 -15.75
CA GLU A 224 -6.94 0.64 -14.37
C GLU A 224 -7.39 -0.82 -14.17
N TYR A 225 -7.50 -1.62 -15.24
CA TYR A 225 -8.07 -2.98 -15.21
C TYR A 225 -7.06 -4.13 -15.43
N GLY A 226 -5.78 -3.80 -15.58
CA GLY A 226 -4.75 -4.79 -15.86
C GLY A 226 -4.92 -5.42 -17.23
N GLU A 227 -4.90 -4.59 -18.28
CA GLU A 227 -5.15 -4.99 -19.67
C GLU A 227 -4.03 -5.87 -20.23
N ALA A 228 -2.82 -5.77 -19.67
CA ALA A 228 -1.71 -6.61 -20.08
C ALA A 228 -1.93 -8.06 -19.64
N ARG A 229 -1.78 -8.98 -20.59
CA ARG A 229 -1.94 -10.43 -20.32
C ARG A 229 -0.82 -11.01 -19.45
N LYS A 230 0.33 -10.33 -19.32
CA LYS A 230 1.52 -10.89 -18.68
C LYS A 230 1.29 -11.22 -17.20
N LEU A 231 0.79 -10.28 -16.40
CA LEU A 231 0.51 -10.53 -14.97
C LEU A 231 -0.56 -11.63 -14.78
N ARG A 232 -1.63 -11.61 -15.58
CA ARG A 232 -2.64 -12.70 -15.61
C ARG A 232 -2.03 -14.06 -15.92
N CYS A 233 -1.11 -14.12 -16.87
CA CYS A 233 -0.45 -15.37 -17.26
C CYS A 233 0.44 -15.91 -16.13
N THR A 234 1.14 -15.05 -15.40
CA THR A 234 1.95 -15.43 -14.23
C THR A 234 1.08 -16.04 -13.13
N LEU A 235 -0.07 -15.42 -12.83
CA LEU A 235 -1.05 -15.93 -11.84
C LEU A 235 -1.67 -17.29 -12.22
N ARG A 236 -1.80 -17.60 -13.51
CA ARG A 236 -2.31 -18.92 -13.95
C ARG A 236 -1.29 -20.03 -13.78
N ARG A 237 0.01 -19.74 -13.95
CA ARG A 237 1.09 -20.71 -13.75
C ARG A 237 1.26 -21.10 -12.28
N THR A 238 0.88 -20.22 -11.36
CA THR A 238 0.87 -20.52 -9.91
C THR A 238 -0.38 -21.27 -9.45
N LYS A 239 -1.48 -21.31 -10.20
CA LYS A 239 -2.68 -22.09 -9.84
C LYS A 239 -2.51 -23.62 -9.90
N SER A 240 -1.45 -24.15 -10.52
CA SER A 240 -1.05 -25.56 -10.36
C SER A 240 -0.43 -25.89 -9.01
N GLY A 241 -0.31 -24.90 -8.12
CA GLY A 241 0.16 -25.04 -6.74
C GLY A 241 0.30 -23.64 -6.16
N LEU A 242 -0.80 -23.08 -5.66
CA LEU A 242 -0.85 -21.71 -5.14
C LEU A 242 -0.04 -21.66 -3.82
N ILE A 243 1.28 -21.57 -3.97
CA ILE A 243 2.22 -21.30 -2.89
C ILE A 243 3.19 -20.26 -3.43
N CYS A 244 2.78 -19.00 -3.40
CA CYS A 244 3.76 -17.91 -3.32
C CYS A 244 3.95 -17.61 -1.83
N ARG A 245 4.73 -18.47 -1.16
CA ARG A 245 5.28 -18.13 0.16
C ARG A 245 6.21 -16.94 -0.06
N THR A 246 5.94 -15.83 0.64
CA THR A 246 6.94 -14.82 0.95
C THR A 246 8.15 -15.46 1.62
#